data_AF-V4AD91-F1
#
_entry.id   AF-V4AD91-F1
#
_cell.length_a   1.000
_cell.length_b   1.000
_cell.length_c   1.000
_cell.angle_alpha   90.00
_cell.angle_beta   90.00
_cell.angle_gamma   90.00
#
_symmetry.space_group_name_H-M   'P 1'
#
loop_
_entity.id
_entity.type
_entity.pdbx_description
1 polymer ?
#
loop_
_entity_poly.entity_id
_entity_poly.type
_entity_poly.pdbx_seq_one_letter_code
_entity_poly.pdbx_strand_id
1 'polypeptide(L)'
;MSFKPSVNYSFNCCKSEIECCIEDIRFRMKNTFRKLNDDKTEYIFLGSNNLVSKFYVDGKVGDNCSGNDTSACGSPSTPYVCKNDYCICEKKLHYQDDGGNCVAYKDPVPPSKVEIVDQTATNLTVTWTKPAEYPGPMVYFIYIFEKERRDSEVADNILYTAPISNNAYNTTKYIHSNRIVGYWTYRAAVRVFLLNDESSNNSYSKQIMTPTAPAGTVHSFRVLIVGFNRSDAKVRWRCLNEKERNGIITNYTVEIKLNGSEDTTFYTIPKDENINKDYYCKYEKRIEIKPGSVYTFTIRANNEDYLGKKFVEEYTAEEATPYLSPLHEAILKYDPVSTTETTVTFQYCSKCLLDESNGAITYSALIICHFKHCNDRRLETIDEQVIRKFITWKQAKEADFNSPFLVTKGDWIKLSNDSEFSTFTAGNEDGCDEKPTEEICNGPLEPGTAYQAIAFSCTSVGCSYTYLGGSGWYRTQDKDRTIPIVAGILGTVAGLILIGVVIVLYKKGKLPCSSKQRPYSVTQTEHVKM
;
A
#
# COMPACT_ATOMS: atom_id res chain seq x y z
N MET A 1 19.91 39.47 0.66
CA MET A 1 20.79 38.44 0.06
C MET A 1 20.69 37.18 0.91
N SER A 2 21.04 36.00 0.38
CA SER A 2 21.14 34.76 1.16
C SER A 2 22.57 34.23 1.06
N PHE A 3 23.16 33.87 2.19
CA PHE A 3 24.51 33.28 2.26
C PHE A 3 24.42 31.92 2.96
N LYS A 4 24.88 30.88 2.27
CA LYS A 4 25.27 29.61 2.89
C LYS A 4 26.80 29.58 2.97
N PRO A 5 27.42 29.54 4.16
CA PRO A 5 28.85 29.23 4.25
C PRO A 5 29.08 27.79 3.77
N SER A 6 30.20 27.54 3.09
CA SER A 6 30.67 26.17 2.84
C SER A 6 31.25 25.59 4.13
N VAL A 7 31.27 24.25 4.23
CA VAL A 7 31.12 23.53 5.52
C VAL A 7 32.35 23.56 6.45
N ASN A 8 33.39 24.35 6.15
CA ASN A 8 34.71 24.27 6.81
C ASN A 8 35.21 25.58 7.46
N TYR A 9 34.39 26.64 7.56
CA TYR A 9 34.82 27.91 8.18
C TYR A 9 34.42 28.02 9.66
N SER A 10 35.35 28.54 10.47
CA SER A 10 35.05 28.86 11.87
C SER A 10 34.11 30.06 11.99
N PHE A 11 33.36 30.15 13.10
CA PHE A 11 32.44 31.25 13.36
C PHE A 11 33.10 32.64 13.24
N ASN A 12 34.34 32.78 13.69
CA ASN A 12 35.09 34.02 13.62
C ASN A 12 35.49 34.41 12.18
N CYS A 13 35.80 33.44 11.31
CA CYS A 13 36.04 33.72 9.89
C CYS A 13 34.74 34.18 9.20
N CYS A 14 33.62 33.48 9.43
CA CYS A 14 32.33 33.88 8.89
C CYS A 14 31.90 35.27 9.36
N LYS A 15 32.18 35.63 10.63
CA LYS A 15 31.95 36.98 11.14
C LYS A 15 32.84 38.02 10.42
N SER A 16 34.14 37.77 10.30
CA SER A 16 35.08 38.69 9.65
C SER A 16 34.75 38.94 8.17
N GLU A 17 34.35 37.90 7.43
CA GLU A 17 33.87 38.01 6.04
C GLU A 17 32.63 38.91 5.93
N ILE A 18 31.66 38.74 6.84
CA ILE A 18 30.45 39.56 6.90
C ILE A 18 30.78 41.01 7.25
N GLU A 19 31.67 41.26 8.21
CA GLU A 19 32.12 42.61 8.58
C GLU A 19 32.86 43.31 7.43
N CYS A 20 33.75 42.61 6.71
CA CYS A 20 34.40 43.14 5.50
C CYS A 20 33.40 43.46 4.38
N CYS A 21 32.40 42.59 4.17
CA CYS A 21 31.34 42.81 3.17
C CYS A 21 30.46 44.02 3.50
N ILE A 22 30.17 44.24 4.80
CA ILE A 22 29.46 45.44 5.29
C ILE A 22 30.28 46.72 5.03
N GLU A 23 31.61 46.68 5.21
CA GLU A 23 32.46 47.85 4.93
C GLU A 23 32.60 48.15 3.43
N ASP A 24 32.70 47.17 2.52
CA ASP A 24 32.69 47.46 1.07
C ASP A 24 31.32 48.03 0.62
N ILE A 25 30.21 47.57 1.21
CA ILE A 25 28.88 48.18 1.00
C ILE A 25 28.87 49.63 1.48
N ARG A 26 29.36 49.92 2.70
CA ARG A 26 29.49 51.28 3.25
C ARG A 26 30.34 52.18 2.34
N PHE A 27 31.49 51.69 1.90
CA PHE A 27 32.42 52.40 1.02
C PHE A 27 31.80 52.72 -0.34
N ARG A 28 31.15 51.75 -0.99
CA ARG A 28 30.44 51.95 -2.27
C ARG A 28 29.27 52.90 -2.15
N MET A 29 28.47 52.81 -1.09
CA MET A 29 27.36 53.75 -0.85
C MET A 29 27.88 55.18 -0.67
N LYS A 30 28.94 55.38 0.11
CA LYS A 30 29.55 56.69 0.37
C LYS A 30 30.13 57.34 -0.90
N ASN A 31 30.69 56.54 -1.81
CA ASN A 31 31.38 57.03 -3.00
C ASN A 31 30.50 57.17 -4.27
N THR A 32 29.27 56.65 -4.29
CA THR A 32 28.42 56.62 -5.51
C THR A 32 27.27 57.63 -5.53
N PHE A 33 27.13 58.47 -4.50
CA PHE A 33 26.09 59.51 -4.36
C PHE A 33 24.62 59.05 -4.52
N ARG A 34 24.36 57.74 -4.55
CA ARG A 34 23.00 57.17 -4.58
C ARG A 34 22.34 57.30 -3.21
N LYS A 35 21.71 58.45 -2.97
CA LYS A 35 20.75 58.62 -1.87
C LYS A 35 19.65 57.56 -1.99
N LEU A 36 19.61 56.61 -1.07
CA LEU A 36 18.41 55.83 -0.81
C LEU A 36 17.40 56.79 -0.16
N ASN A 37 16.35 57.14 -0.90
CA ASN A 37 15.35 58.11 -0.46
C ASN A 37 14.25 57.44 0.38
N ASP A 38 14.67 56.59 1.32
CA ASP A 38 13.81 55.73 2.13
C ASP A 38 14.43 55.57 3.54
N ASP A 39 13.98 56.42 4.47
CA ASP A 39 14.51 56.59 5.83
C ASP A 39 14.14 55.45 6.81
N LYS A 40 13.83 54.25 6.28
CA LYS A 40 13.29 53.11 7.03
C LYS A 40 13.84 51.73 6.61
N THR A 41 15.02 51.68 5.97
CA THR A 41 15.59 50.42 5.49
C THR A 41 16.29 49.63 6.60
N GLU A 42 15.55 48.80 7.33
CA GLU A 42 16.07 47.87 8.35
C GLU A 42 16.61 46.57 7.72
N TYR A 43 17.80 46.13 8.14
CA TYR A 43 18.40 44.85 7.72
C TYR A 43 18.55 43.90 8.93
N ILE A 44 17.93 42.72 8.85
CA ILE A 44 17.98 41.70 9.90
C ILE A 44 18.67 40.43 9.36
N PHE A 45 19.78 40.04 9.98
CA PHE A 45 20.45 38.76 9.71
C PHE A 45 19.99 37.68 10.70
N LEU A 46 19.15 36.77 10.22
CA LEU A 46 18.68 35.61 10.99
C LEU A 46 19.66 34.43 10.85
N GLY A 47 20.45 34.18 11.89
CA GLY A 47 21.19 32.94 12.05
C GLY A 47 20.29 31.82 12.58
N SER A 48 20.57 30.56 12.23
CA SER A 48 19.69 29.42 12.54
C SER A 48 19.55 29.09 14.03
N ASN A 49 20.48 29.52 14.89
CA ASN A 49 20.49 29.21 16.33
C ASN A 49 20.72 30.43 17.25
N ASN A 50 20.85 31.67 16.73
CA ASN A 50 20.85 32.91 17.50
C ASN A 50 20.82 34.14 16.58
N LEU A 51 20.43 35.30 17.11
CA LEU A 51 20.57 36.60 16.43
C LEU A 51 22.05 36.96 16.35
N VAL A 52 22.62 37.13 15.15
CA VAL A 52 24.08 37.27 14.98
C VAL A 52 24.55 38.72 15.17
N SER A 53 23.79 39.70 14.68
CA SER A 53 23.95 41.14 14.93
C SER A 53 22.76 41.92 14.35
N LYS A 54 22.54 43.13 14.87
CA LYS A 54 21.63 44.14 14.29
C LYS A 54 22.43 45.42 14.05
N PHE A 55 22.19 46.12 12.93
CA PHE A 55 22.85 47.40 12.66
C PHE A 55 21.96 48.33 11.84
N TYR A 56 22.13 49.63 12.12
CA TYR A 56 21.39 50.73 11.51
C TYR A 56 22.32 51.50 10.56
N VAL A 57 21.77 51.97 9.43
CA VAL A 57 22.42 52.96 8.57
C VAL A 57 21.56 54.22 8.67
N ASP A 58 22.05 55.20 9.42
CA ASP A 58 21.28 56.42 9.69
C ASP A 58 21.39 57.43 8.53
N GLY A 59 20.31 58.17 8.28
CA GLY A 59 20.05 58.78 6.97
C GLY A 59 19.36 60.13 6.99
N LYS A 60 19.39 60.86 8.12
CA LYS A 60 18.85 62.22 8.22
C LYS A 60 19.89 63.23 8.70
N VAL A 61 19.75 64.45 8.20
CA VAL A 61 20.47 65.63 8.67
C VAL A 61 19.68 66.19 9.85
N GLY A 62 20.33 66.31 11.01
CA GLY A 62 19.81 67.03 12.17
C GLY A 62 20.19 68.52 12.13
N ASP A 63 19.53 69.32 12.96
CA ASP A 63 19.71 70.78 12.98
C ASP A 63 21.12 71.23 13.43
N ASN A 64 21.54 72.39 12.95
CA ASN A 64 22.83 72.99 13.29
C ASN A 64 22.94 73.31 14.79
N CYS A 65 23.86 72.67 15.49
CA CYS A 65 24.33 73.11 16.81
C CYS A 65 25.21 74.38 16.69
N SER A 66 24.64 75.50 16.23
CA SER A 66 25.33 76.80 16.15
C SER A 66 25.43 77.48 17.53
N GLY A 67 26.16 76.87 18.45
CA GLY A 67 26.43 77.36 19.80
C GLY A 67 27.87 77.08 20.20
N ASN A 68 28.69 78.14 20.33
CA ASN A 68 30.14 78.03 20.44
C ASN A 68 30.61 77.77 21.88
N ASP A 69 30.06 76.74 22.54
CA ASP A 69 30.29 76.43 23.96
C ASP A 69 30.65 74.95 24.17
N THR A 70 31.92 74.63 23.92
CA THR A 70 32.49 73.29 24.11
C THR A 70 32.71 72.91 25.59
N SER A 71 32.21 73.71 26.54
CA SER A 71 32.47 73.54 27.98
C SER A 71 31.60 72.45 28.64
N ALA A 72 30.48 72.09 28.03
CA ALA A 72 29.47 71.22 28.67
C ALA A 72 29.76 69.71 28.58
N CYS A 73 30.63 69.27 27.66
CA CYS A 73 30.84 67.85 27.34
C CYS A 73 31.68 67.06 28.37
N GLY A 74 31.79 67.56 29.62
CA GLY A 74 32.62 66.99 30.69
C GLY A 74 31.86 66.39 31.88
N SER A 75 30.53 66.47 31.93
CA SER A 75 29.74 65.93 33.05
C SER A 75 29.20 64.52 32.75
N PRO A 76 29.38 63.51 33.63
CA PRO A 76 28.91 62.14 33.43
C PRO A 76 27.38 61.99 33.68
N SER A 77 26.60 63.00 33.30
CA SER A 77 25.19 63.17 33.68
C SER A 77 24.30 63.67 32.53
N THR A 78 24.84 63.85 31.33
CA THR A 78 24.07 64.22 30.13
C THR A 78 23.71 62.98 29.32
N PRO A 79 22.43 62.75 28.92
CA PRO A 79 22.01 61.53 28.21
C PRO A 79 22.46 61.45 26.74
N TYR A 80 23.30 62.39 26.30
CA TYR A 80 23.77 62.57 24.94
C TYR A 80 25.25 62.21 24.81
N VAL A 81 25.58 61.39 23.82
CA VAL A 81 26.94 61.13 23.34
C VAL A 81 27.17 61.95 22.08
N CYS A 82 28.04 62.94 22.14
CA CYS A 82 28.35 63.82 21.01
C CYS A 82 29.62 63.39 20.27
N LYS A 83 29.60 63.49 18.94
CA LYS A 83 30.75 63.30 18.04
C LYS A 83 30.62 64.26 16.88
N ASN A 84 31.70 64.98 16.55
CA ASN A 84 31.87 65.77 15.34
C ASN A 84 30.57 66.47 14.86
N ASP A 85 30.18 67.50 15.62
CA ASP A 85 29.07 68.41 15.33
C ASP A 85 27.65 67.84 15.46
N TYR A 86 27.47 66.60 15.93
CA TYR A 86 26.16 66.05 16.29
C TYR A 86 26.15 65.26 17.62
N CYS A 87 24.97 65.17 18.24
CA CYS A 87 24.75 64.47 19.49
C CYS A 87 23.63 63.42 19.34
N ILE A 88 23.83 62.22 19.88
CA ILE A 88 22.84 61.12 19.88
C ILE A 88 22.62 60.60 21.30
N CYS A 89 21.46 60.03 21.58
CA CYS A 89 21.20 59.36 22.86
C CYS A 89 22.16 58.19 23.08
N GLU A 90 22.58 57.98 24.33
CA GLU A 90 23.34 56.77 24.67
C GLU A 90 22.46 55.52 24.55
N LYS A 91 22.51 54.85 23.39
CA LYS A 91 21.55 53.80 22.97
C LYS A 91 21.38 52.59 23.91
N LYS A 92 22.23 52.44 24.94
CA LYS A 92 22.07 51.45 26.02
C LYS A 92 21.13 51.89 27.14
N LEU A 93 21.11 53.18 27.47
CA LEU A 93 20.38 53.76 28.60
C LEU A 93 19.22 54.66 28.15
N HIS A 94 19.32 55.24 26.96
CA HIS A 94 18.37 56.22 26.43
C HIS A 94 17.97 55.92 24.98
N TYR A 95 16.72 56.23 24.64
CA TYR A 95 16.19 56.28 23.27
C TYR A 95 15.72 57.70 22.94
N GLN A 96 15.55 58.00 21.66
CA GLN A 96 15.02 59.29 21.21
C GLN A 96 13.50 59.20 21.05
N ASP A 97 12.74 60.14 21.63
CA ASP A 97 11.29 60.23 21.44
C ASP A 97 10.90 60.97 20.14
N ASP A 98 9.59 60.97 19.82
CA ASP A 98 9.05 61.66 18.63
C ASP A 98 9.27 63.19 18.66
N GLY A 99 9.61 63.76 19.83
CA GLY A 99 9.98 65.16 20.02
C GLY A 99 11.49 65.43 19.95
N GLY A 100 12.30 64.39 19.68
CA GLY A 100 13.75 64.49 19.58
C GLY A 100 14.53 64.36 20.90
N ASN A 101 13.86 64.16 22.03
CA ASN A 101 14.48 64.14 23.36
C ASN A 101 15.06 62.77 23.70
N CYS A 102 16.18 62.72 24.41
CA CYS A 102 16.69 61.47 24.98
C CYS A 102 15.96 61.10 26.27
N VAL A 103 15.10 60.09 26.18
CA VAL A 103 14.32 59.52 27.29
C VAL A 103 14.98 58.20 27.72
N ALA A 104 15.08 57.97 29.03
CA ALA A 104 15.65 56.73 29.56
C ALA A 104 14.73 55.52 29.24
N TYR A 105 15.33 54.36 28.96
CA TYR A 105 14.57 53.10 28.99
C TYR A 105 14.01 52.85 30.40
N LYS A 106 12.89 52.13 30.47
CA LYS A 106 12.38 51.54 31.72
C LYS A 106 12.46 50.03 31.64
N ASP A 107 12.61 49.37 32.78
CA ASP A 107 12.67 47.92 32.90
C ASP A 107 11.56 47.23 32.05
N PRO A 108 11.89 46.21 31.24
CA PRO A 108 10.93 45.54 30.37
C PRO A 108 9.93 44.70 31.17
N VAL A 109 8.79 45.32 31.52
CA VAL A 109 7.67 44.65 32.17
C VAL A 109 7.04 43.62 31.21
N PRO A 110 6.85 42.36 31.63
CA PRO A 110 6.21 41.34 30.80
C PRO A 110 4.72 41.66 30.57
N PRO A 111 4.13 41.27 29.42
CA PRO A 111 2.68 41.34 29.21
C PRO A 111 1.90 40.60 30.30
N SER A 112 0.69 41.04 30.60
CA SER A 112 -0.22 40.34 31.51
C SER A 112 -1.35 39.66 30.74
N LYS A 113 -2.06 38.71 31.37
CA LYS A 113 -3.21 38.01 30.78
C LYS A 113 -2.93 37.45 29.37
N VAL A 114 -1.82 36.72 29.22
CA VAL A 114 -1.54 35.97 27.98
C VAL A 114 -2.51 34.79 27.94
N GLU A 115 -3.38 34.74 26.94
CA GLU A 115 -4.44 33.74 26.82
C GLU A 115 -4.58 33.25 25.38
N ILE A 116 -5.00 32.00 25.20
CA ILE A 116 -5.47 31.47 23.92
C ILE A 116 -7.00 31.55 23.99
N VAL A 117 -7.60 32.41 23.16
CA VAL A 117 -9.01 32.82 23.27
C VAL A 117 -9.91 32.24 22.18
N ASP A 118 -9.31 31.64 21.16
CA ASP A 118 -9.97 30.91 20.09
C ASP A 118 -8.99 29.86 19.54
N GLN A 119 -9.50 28.67 19.23
CA GLN A 119 -8.73 27.55 18.70
C GLN A 119 -9.56 26.70 17.74
N THR A 120 -8.95 26.33 16.62
CA THR A 120 -9.44 25.28 15.73
C THR A 120 -8.45 24.11 15.74
N ALA A 121 -8.74 23.03 15.03
CA ALA A 121 -7.78 21.93 14.83
C ALA A 121 -6.54 22.32 14.00
N THR A 122 -6.44 23.56 13.48
CA THR A 122 -5.31 24.06 12.68
C THR A 122 -4.83 25.45 13.08
N ASN A 123 -5.53 26.17 13.94
CA ASN A 123 -5.25 27.58 14.25
C ASN A 123 -5.34 27.82 15.77
N LEU A 124 -4.48 28.71 16.29
CA LEU A 124 -4.54 29.26 17.65
C LEU A 124 -4.57 30.79 17.59
N THR A 125 -5.51 31.41 18.30
CA THR A 125 -5.58 32.86 18.49
C THR A 125 -5.08 33.20 19.91
N VAL A 126 -3.90 33.83 19.99
CA VAL A 126 -3.29 34.30 21.24
C VAL A 126 -3.60 35.79 21.44
N THR A 127 -3.94 36.19 22.66
CA THR A 127 -4.08 37.61 23.06
C THR A 127 -3.34 37.90 24.37
N TRP A 128 -2.98 39.17 24.60
CA TRP A 128 -2.34 39.62 25.83
C TRP A 128 -2.67 41.09 26.14
N THR A 129 -2.55 41.45 27.41
CA THR A 129 -2.59 42.85 27.85
C THR A 129 -1.17 43.42 27.85
N LYS A 130 -0.94 44.47 27.07
CA LYS A 130 0.33 45.21 27.04
C LYS A 130 0.66 45.84 28.42
N PRO A 131 1.92 46.13 28.74
CA PRO A 131 2.28 46.92 29.92
C PRO A 131 1.54 48.27 29.95
N ALA A 132 1.28 48.79 31.16
CA ALA A 132 0.57 50.06 31.33
C ALA A 132 1.43 51.27 30.89
N GLU A 133 2.74 51.18 31.12
CA GLU A 133 3.71 52.19 30.70
C GLU A 133 4.51 51.70 29.49
N TYR A 134 4.91 52.63 28.63
CA TYR A 134 5.83 52.35 27.52
C TYR A 134 7.27 52.32 28.06
N PRO A 135 8.03 51.22 27.92
CA PRO A 135 9.40 51.12 28.41
C PRO A 135 10.44 51.70 27.44
N GLY A 136 10.02 52.05 26.22
CA GLY A 136 10.88 52.44 25.11
C GLY A 136 10.70 51.52 23.89
N PRO A 137 11.44 51.79 22.80
CA PRO A 137 11.44 50.97 21.59
C PRO A 137 11.74 49.50 21.89
N MET A 138 10.82 48.62 21.49
CA MET A 138 10.84 47.21 21.85
C MET A 138 10.15 46.32 20.81
N VAL A 139 10.45 45.02 20.86
CA VAL A 139 9.86 43.97 20.05
C VAL A 139 9.22 42.93 20.97
N TYR A 140 7.96 42.57 20.71
CA TYR A 140 7.37 41.38 21.33
C TYR A 140 7.82 40.13 20.57
N PHE A 141 8.22 39.09 21.29
CA PHE A 141 8.37 37.74 20.75
C PHE A 141 7.21 36.87 21.23
N ILE A 142 6.53 36.24 20.28
CA ILE A 142 5.56 35.18 20.55
C ILE A 142 6.29 33.83 20.53
N TYR A 143 5.92 32.96 21.47
CA TYR A 143 6.34 31.56 21.53
C TYR A 143 5.10 30.69 21.56
N ILE A 144 5.06 29.65 20.71
CA ILE A 144 4.08 28.58 20.79
C ILE A 144 4.82 27.31 21.22
N PHE A 145 4.38 26.76 22.34
CA PHE A 145 4.84 25.50 22.89
C PHE A 145 3.78 24.42 22.68
N GLU A 146 4.25 23.18 22.56
CA GLU A 146 3.43 21.98 22.44
C GLU A 146 3.96 20.90 23.40
N LYS A 147 3.18 19.84 23.63
CA LYS A 147 3.73 18.62 24.21
C LYS A 147 4.65 17.90 23.22
N GLU A 148 5.74 17.29 23.71
CA GLU A 148 6.55 16.36 22.90
C GLU A 148 5.73 15.13 22.48
N ARG A 149 4.99 14.55 23.44
CA ARG A 149 4.20 13.32 23.30
C ARG A 149 2.83 13.49 23.94
N ARG A 150 1.87 12.62 23.62
CA ARG A 150 0.50 12.69 24.16
C ARG A 150 0.46 12.56 25.69
N ASP A 151 1.40 11.81 26.26
CA ASP A 151 1.54 11.51 27.70
C ASP A 151 2.43 12.50 28.48
N SER A 152 3.13 13.43 27.83
CA SER A 152 3.83 14.53 28.50
C SER A 152 2.86 15.34 29.37
N GLU A 153 3.24 15.74 30.58
CA GLU A 153 2.35 16.52 31.46
C GLU A 153 2.16 17.97 30.94
N VAL A 154 3.25 18.59 30.46
CA VAL A 154 3.33 20.00 30.11
C VAL A 154 3.67 20.18 28.62
N ALA A 155 3.10 21.21 28.01
CA ALA A 155 3.50 21.75 26.72
C ALA A 155 4.63 22.78 26.91
N ASP A 156 5.87 22.32 26.78
CA ASP A 156 7.12 23.06 26.93
C ASP A 156 8.11 22.90 25.76
N ASN A 157 7.85 21.98 24.82
CA ASN A 157 8.60 21.89 23.57
C ASN A 157 8.27 23.08 22.65
N ILE A 158 9.27 23.83 22.18
CA ILE A 158 9.06 25.00 21.33
C ILE A 158 8.71 24.56 19.91
N LEU A 159 7.44 24.75 19.51
CA LEU A 159 7.00 24.53 18.12
C LEU A 159 7.38 25.71 17.22
N TYR A 160 7.26 26.93 17.74
CA TYR A 160 7.44 28.16 16.97
C TYR A 160 7.85 29.35 17.84
N THR A 161 8.65 30.25 17.28
CA THR A 161 8.91 31.59 17.83
C THR A 161 9.04 32.62 16.70
N ALA A 162 8.58 33.85 16.92
CA ALA A 162 8.79 34.96 15.99
C ALA A 162 8.69 36.33 16.68
N PRO A 163 9.40 37.35 16.14
CA PRO A 163 9.17 38.75 16.50
C PRO A 163 7.87 39.28 15.88
N ILE A 164 7.22 40.21 16.58
CA ILE A 164 6.06 40.98 16.11
C ILE A 164 6.57 42.36 15.67
N SER A 165 6.70 42.57 14.37
CA SER A 165 7.41 43.73 13.78
C SER A 165 6.61 45.03 13.76
N ASN A 166 5.28 44.96 13.62
CA ASN A 166 4.46 46.13 13.27
C ASN A 166 3.81 46.72 14.52
N ASN A 167 4.13 47.99 14.86
CA ASN A 167 3.57 48.72 16.00
C ASN A 167 3.56 47.94 17.33
N ALA A 168 4.63 47.17 17.59
CA ALA A 168 4.70 46.09 18.58
C ALA A 168 3.90 46.37 19.87
N TYR A 169 4.19 47.47 20.59
CA TYR A 169 3.52 47.84 21.85
C TYR A 169 1.98 47.83 21.80
N ASN A 170 1.38 48.22 20.67
CA ASN A 170 -0.08 48.25 20.49
C ASN A 170 -0.66 46.96 19.91
N THR A 171 0.18 46.01 19.46
CA THR A 171 -0.27 44.67 19.10
C THR A 171 -0.50 43.85 20.37
N THR A 172 -1.74 43.39 20.53
CA THR A 172 -2.24 42.60 21.67
C THR A 172 -2.85 41.26 21.24
N LYS A 173 -2.72 40.90 19.96
CA LYS A 173 -3.28 39.69 19.34
C LYS A 173 -2.29 39.12 18.31
N TYR A 174 -2.17 37.80 18.28
CA TYR A 174 -1.44 37.03 17.27
C TYR A 174 -2.26 35.79 16.87
N ILE A 175 -2.20 35.39 15.60
CA ILE A 175 -2.86 34.17 15.10
C ILE A 175 -1.79 33.27 14.50
N HIS A 176 -1.73 32.02 14.96
CA HIS A 176 -0.81 31.01 14.47
C HIS A 176 -1.58 29.87 13.80
N SER A 177 -1.20 29.49 12.58
CA SER A 177 -1.84 28.40 11.82
C SER A 177 -0.86 27.36 11.26
N ASN A 178 0.44 27.51 11.52
CA ASN A 178 1.46 26.61 11.00
C ASN A 178 1.69 25.45 11.98
N ARG A 179 1.71 24.21 11.50
CA ARG A 179 1.98 22.98 12.28
C ARG A 179 1.10 22.72 13.50
N ILE A 180 0.04 23.50 13.72
CA ILE A 180 -1.02 23.15 14.67
C ILE A 180 -1.80 21.96 14.12
N VAL A 181 -2.06 20.96 14.96
CA VAL A 181 -2.84 19.76 14.63
C VAL A 181 -4.02 19.59 15.59
N GLY A 182 -4.98 18.73 15.22
CA GLY A 182 -6.14 18.44 16.05
C GLY A 182 -5.78 17.58 17.25
N TYR A 183 -6.52 17.73 18.35
CA TYR A 183 -6.38 16.94 19.57
C TYR A 183 -4.94 16.92 20.13
N TRP A 184 -4.30 18.10 20.19
CA TRP A 184 -2.97 18.27 20.78
C TRP A 184 -2.94 19.42 21.77
N THR A 185 -2.11 19.32 22.81
CA THR A 185 -2.01 20.35 23.85
C THR A 185 -0.95 21.39 23.49
N TYR A 186 -1.35 22.65 23.57
CA TYR A 186 -0.51 23.82 23.29
C TYR A 186 -0.53 24.82 24.45
N ARG A 187 0.51 25.66 24.48
CA ARG A 187 0.65 26.80 25.40
C ARG A 187 1.33 27.94 24.65
N ALA A 188 0.93 29.19 24.92
CA ALA A 188 1.59 30.37 24.38
C ALA A 188 2.45 31.05 25.46
N ALA A 189 3.49 31.78 25.04
CA ALA A 189 4.07 32.83 25.87
C ALA A 189 4.44 34.06 25.05
N VAL A 190 4.43 35.23 25.71
CA VAL A 190 4.89 36.50 25.13
C VAL A 190 6.01 37.06 25.99
N ARG A 191 7.07 37.56 25.34
CA ARG A 191 8.24 38.20 25.96
C ARG A 191 8.53 39.54 25.30
N VAL A 192 8.98 40.53 26.06
CA VAL A 192 9.52 41.81 25.57
C VAL A 192 11.03 41.69 25.39
N PHE A 193 11.56 42.24 24.31
CA PHE A 193 12.97 42.62 24.16
C PHE A 193 13.05 44.11 23.81
N LEU A 194 13.83 44.88 24.56
CA LEU A 194 14.13 46.29 24.26
C LEU A 194 15.26 46.40 23.23
N LEU A 195 15.47 47.58 22.65
CA LEU A 195 16.60 47.84 21.75
C LEU A 195 17.97 47.99 22.45
N ASN A 196 18.03 47.93 23.78
CA ASN A 196 19.27 47.86 24.57
C ASN A 196 19.68 46.41 24.97
N ASP A 197 19.06 45.41 24.33
CA ASP A 197 19.20 43.96 24.59
C ASP A 197 18.61 43.45 25.93
N GLU A 198 18.00 44.31 26.75
CA GLU A 198 17.25 43.88 27.94
C GLU A 198 15.93 43.19 27.56
N SER A 199 15.44 42.29 28.42
CA SER A 199 14.23 41.51 28.13
C SER A 199 13.42 41.15 29.36
N SER A 200 12.09 41.04 29.19
CA SER A 200 11.19 40.62 30.27
C SER A 200 11.35 39.13 30.57
N ASN A 201 10.75 38.68 31.67
CA ASN A 201 10.40 37.26 31.82
C ASN A 201 9.34 36.84 30.77
N ASN A 202 9.20 35.53 30.54
CA ASN A 202 8.10 34.99 29.75
C ASN A 202 6.77 35.12 30.52
N SER A 203 5.75 35.69 29.88
CA SER A 203 4.37 35.61 30.37
C SER A 203 3.63 34.52 29.62
N TYR A 204 3.09 33.53 30.34
CA TYR A 204 2.55 32.29 29.78
C TYR A 204 1.02 32.21 29.84
N SER A 205 0.42 31.57 28.84
CA SER A 205 -0.97 31.13 28.92
C SER A 205 -1.16 29.89 29.80
N LYS A 206 -2.43 29.60 30.10
CA LYS A 206 -2.88 28.25 30.43
C LYS A 206 -2.60 27.31 29.25
N GLN A 207 -2.46 26.02 29.53
CA GLN A 207 -2.46 24.98 28.51
C GLN A 207 -3.88 24.79 27.97
N ILE A 208 -4.04 24.59 26.67
CA ILE A 208 -5.32 24.25 26.02
C ILE A 208 -5.12 23.10 25.04
N MET A 209 -6.17 22.31 24.78
CA MET A 209 -6.16 21.27 23.75
C MET A 209 -6.97 21.75 22.54
N THR A 210 -6.45 21.52 21.33
CA THR A 210 -7.19 21.78 20.09
C THR A 210 -8.36 20.79 19.93
N PRO A 211 -9.45 21.19 19.25
CA PRO A 211 -10.51 20.27 18.85
C PRO A 211 -9.97 19.09 18.02
N THR A 212 -10.74 18.00 17.98
CA THR A 212 -10.50 16.87 17.07
C THR A 212 -10.62 17.27 15.60
N ALA A 213 -10.09 16.43 14.72
CA ALA A 213 -10.22 16.56 13.26
C ALA A 213 -10.10 15.18 12.58
N PRO A 214 -10.42 15.04 11.28
CA PRO A 214 -10.17 13.81 10.54
C PRO A 214 -8.70 13.36 10.64
N ALA A 215 -8.51 12.09 11.00
CA ALA A 215 -7.18 11.50 11.10
C ALA A 215 -6.48 11.41 9.72
N GLY A 216 -5.16 11.27 9.74
CA GLY A 216 -4.32 11.08 8.57
C GLY A 216 -4.58 9.78 7.79
N THR A 217 -3.77 9.56 6.76
CA THR A 217 -3.72 8.30 6.01
C THR A 217 -2.93 7.23 6.77
N VAL A 218 -3.16 5.95 6.48
CA VAL A 218 -2.33 4.86 7.00
C VAL A 218 -0.96 4.82 6.33
N HIS A 219 0.01 4.22 7.02
CA HIS A 219 1.41 4.14 6.57
C HIS A 219 1.83 2.70 6.26
N SER A 220 2.83 2.54 5.39
CA SER A 220 3.46 1.23 5.11
C SER A 220 2.48 0.13 4.69
N PHE A 221 1.46 0.47 3.89
CA PHE A 221 0.53 -0.48 3.29
C PHE A 221 1.27 -1.52 2.43
N ARG A 222 0.88 -2.80 2.55
CA ARG A 222 1.32 -3.91 1.68
C ARG A 222 0.22 -4.97 1.59
N VAL A 223 0.09 -5.61 0.42
CA VAL A 223 -0.57 -6.90 0.25
C VAL A 223 0.50 -7.99 0.27
N LEU A 224 0.19 -9.15 0.87
CA LEU A 224 1.11 -10.28 1.00
C LEU A 224 0.37 -11.59 0.67
N ILE A 225 0.76 -12.27 -0.40
CA ILE A 225 0.20 -13.58 -0.77
C ILE A 225 0.44 -14.61 0.34
N VAL A 226 -0.50 -15.53 0.54
CA VAL A 226 -0.41 -16.64 1.49
C VAL A 226 -0.82 -17.94 0.80
N GLY A 227 0.02 -18.98 0.89
CA GLY A 227 -0.23 -20.27 0.23
C GLY A 227 0.24 -20.32 -1.24
N PHE A 228 0.15 -21.50 -1.84
CA PHE A 228 0.68 -21.78 -3.18
C PHE A 228 -0.33 -21.51 -4.31
N ASN A 229 -1.61 -21.54 -4.00
CA ASN A 229 -2.75 -21.27 -4.90
C ASN A 229 -2.93 -19.78 -5.21
N ARG A 230 -2.25 -18.87 -4.50
CA ARG A 230 -2.27 -17.40 -4.69
C ARG A 230 -3.65 -16.72 -4.52
N SER A 231 -4.70 -17.46 -4.19
CA SER A 231 -6.06 -16.95 -3.95
C SER A 231 -6.26 -16.31 -2.57
N ASP A 232 -5.26 -16.38 -1.71
CA ASP A 232 -5.28 -15.89 -0.33
C ASP A 232 -4.23 -14.80 -0.14
N ALA A 233 -4.61 -13.72 0.53
CA ALA A 233 -3.68 -12.64 0.85
C ALA A 233 -3.90 -12.05 2.25
N LYS A 234 -2.88 -11.37 2.76
CA LYS A 234 -2.94 -10.53 3.96
C LYS A 234 -2.69 -9.07 3.58
N VAL A 235 -3.72 -8.25 3.71
CA VAL A 235 -3.60 -6.78 3.68
C VAL A 235 -2.99 -6.34 5.01
N ARG A 236 -2.02 -5.42 4.99
CA ARG A 236 -1.21 -5.06 6.17
C ARG A 236 -0.80 -3.59 6.13
N TRP A 237 -0.92 -2.87 7.25
CA TRP A 237 -0.50 -1.46 7.39
C TRP A 237 0.00 -1.16 8.82
N ARG A 238 0.69 -0.03 8.98
CA ARG A 238 1.09 0.53 10.28
C ARG A 238 0.10 1.58 10.78
N CYS A 239 0.07 1.74 12.09
CA CYS A 239 -0.71 2.77 12.77
C CYS A 239 -0.18 4.18 12.48
N LEU A 240 -1.06 5.18 12.61
CA LEU A 240 -0.73 6.60 12.48
C LEU A 240 0.15 7.07 13.65
N ASN A 241 1.04 8.03 13.38
CA ASN A 241 1.82 8.71 14.42
C ASN A 241 0.89 9.57 15.31
N GLU A 242 1.29 9.86 16.55
CA GLU A 242 0.36 10.41 17.56
C GLU A 242 -0.36 11.70 17.15
N LYS A 243 0.36 12.60 16.45
CA LYS A 243 -0.12 13.88 15.92
C LYS A 243 -0.97 13.75 14.65
N GLU A 244 -0.86 12.64 13.92
CA GLU A 244 -1.67 12.40 12.71
C GLU A 244 -3.05 11.83 13.06
N ARG A 245 -3.24 11.30 14.27
CA ARG A 245 -4.51 10.70 14.72
C ARG A 245 -5.63 11.72 14.88
N ASN A 246 -5.29 12.99 15.15
CA ASN A 246 -6.22 14.12 15.35
C ASN A 246 -7.38 13.83 16.34
N GLY A 247 -7.19 12.88 17.27
CA GLY A 247 -8.19 12.32 18.17
C GLY A 247 -7.71 11.01 18.82
N ILE A 248 -8.62 10.22 19.39
CA ILE A 248 -8.41 8.80 19.72
C ILE A 248 -8.94 7.95 18.57
N ILE A 249 -8.09 7.11 17.96
CA ILE A 249 -8.53 6.16 16.92
C ILE A 249 -9.46 5.12 17.53
N THR A 250 -10.61 4.87 16.90
CA THR A 250 -11.64 3.91 17.36
C THR A 250 -11.61 2.62 16.53
N ASN A 251 -11.46 2.74 15.21
CA ASN A 251 -11.38 1.61 14.28
C ASN A 251 -10.69 2.01 12.97
N TYR A 252 -10.40 1.02 12.12
CA TYR A 252 -10.00 1.19 10.73
C TYR A 252 -11.11 0.63 9.82
N THR A 253 -11.48 1.37 8.78
CA THR A 253 -12.30 0.85 7.68
C THR A 253 -11.38 0.44 6.54
N VAL A 254 -11.57 -0.79 6.04
CA VAL A 254 -10.94 -1.31 4.81
C VAL A 254 -12.03 -1.58 3.80
N GLU A 255 -11.95 -0.89 2.66
CA GLU A 255 -12.88 -0.89 1.53
C GLU A 255 -12.10 -1.48 0.34
N ILE A 256 -12.54 -2.62 -0.19
CA ILE A 256 -11.84 -3.39 -1.23
C ILE A 256 -12.76 -3.53 -2.44
N LYS A 257 -12.32 -3.04 -3.59
CA LYS A 257 -13.04 -3.18 -4.85
C LYS A 257 -12.23 -4.01 -5.84
N LEU A 258 -12.85 -5.01 -6.45
CA LEU A 258 -12.32 -5.71 -7.63
C LEU A 258 -12.58 -4.83 -8.86
N ASN A 259 -11.55 -4.54 -9.65
CA ASN A 259 -11.70 -3.76 -10.87
C ASN A 259 -12.59 -4.52 -11.88
N GLY A 260 -13.45 -3.81 -12.60
CA GLY A 260 -14.49 -4.39 -13.46
C GLY A 260 -15.72 -4.95 -12.71
N SER A 261 -15.71 -5.07 -11.38
CA SER A 261 -16.91 -5.41 -10.60
C SER A 261 -17.61 -4.15 -10.07
N GLU A 262 -18.91 -4.26 -9.78
CA GLU A 262 -19.64 -3.28 -8.96
C GLU A 262 -19.49 -3.58 -7.46
N ASP A 263 -19.30 -4.86 -7.11
CA ASP A 263 -19.17 -5.31 -5.72
C ASP A 263 -17.96 -4.70 -5.01
N THR A 264 -18.19 -4.26 -3.77
CA THR A 264 -17.18 -3.68 -2.90
C THR A 264 -17.29 -4.31 -1.51
N THR A 265 -16.22 -4.94 -1.05
CA THR A 265 -16.16 -5.59 0.27
C THR A 265 -15.69 -4.61 1.33
N PHE A 266 -16.36 -4.59 2.48
CA PHE A 266 -16.05 -3.71 3.60
C PHE A 266 -15.69 -4.50 4.86
N TYR A 267 -14.62 -4.10 5.54
CA TYR A 267 -14.26 -4.58 6.87
C TYR A 267 -14.06 -3.40 7.83
N THR A 268 -14.73 -3.45 8.99
CA THR A 268 -14.41 -2.60 10.13
C THR A 268 -13.53 -3.40 11.09
N ILE A 269 -12.36 -2.87 11.41
CA ILE A 269 -11.36 -3.50 12.27
C ILE A 269 -11.22 -2.60 13.50
N PRO A 270 -11.67 -3.04 14.70
CA PRO A 270 -11.57 -2.22 15.90
C PRO A 270 -10.10 -1.90 16.23
N LYS A 271 -9.86 -0.78 16.92
CA LYS A 271 -8.57 -0.55 17.56
C LYS A 271 -8.32 -1.68 18.57
N ASP A 272 -7.27 -2.45 18.36
CA ASP A 272 -6.81 -3.42 19.35
C ASP A 272 -6.07 -2.67 20.46
N GLU A 273 -6.46 -2.93 21.71
CA GLU A 273 -5.89 -2.32 22.90
C GLU A 273 -4.64 -3.05 23.40
N ASN A 274 -4.42 -4.28 22.92
CA ASN A 274 -3.29 -5.14 23.26
C ASN A 274 -2.08 -4.92 22.34
N ILE A 275 -2.24 -4.15 21.25
CA ILE A 275 -1.09 -3.69 20.46
C ILE A 275 -0.30 -2.71 21.34
N ASN A 276 0.85 -3.18 21.82
CA ASN A 276 1.80 -2.43 22.63
C ASN A 276 2.00 -1.00 22.09
N LYS A 277 2.17 -0.03 23.00
CA LYS A 277 2.36 1.40 22.68
C LYS A 277 3.63 1.73 21.86
N ASP A 278 4.39 0.71 21.48
CA ASP A 278 5.67 0.79 20.77
C ASP A 278 5.54 1.13 19.28
N TYR A 279 6.69 1.49 18.70
CA TYR A 279 6.93 1.82 17.29
C TYR A 279 6.49 0.77 16.24
N TYR A 280 5.95 -0.38 16.66
CA TYR A 280 5.63 -1.53 15.81
C TYR A 280 4.12 -1.77 15.64
N CYS A 281 3.28 -0.85 16.13
CA CYS A 281 1.81 -0.89 15.97
C CYS A 281 1.40 -1.12 14.50
N LYS A 282 0.69 -2.22 14.26
CA LYS A 282 0.51 -2.84 12.95
C LYS A 282 -0.78 -3.66 12.91
N TYR A 283 -1.57 -3.48 11.87
CA TYR A 283 -2.78 -4.26 11.60
C TYR A 283 -2.57 -5.18 10.40
N GLU A 284 -3.27 -6.32 10.37
CA GLU A 284 -3.41 -7.14 9.17
C GLU A 284 -4.79 -7.83 9.11
N LYS A 285 -5.26 -8.08 7.89
CA LYS A 285 -6.53 -8.75 7.58
C LYS A 285 -6.28 -9.77 6.48
N ARG A 286 -6.60 -11.06 6.73
CA ARG A 286 -6.70 -12.06 5.65
C ARG A 286 -7.91 -11.72 4.77
N ILE A 287 -7.72 -11.81 3.47
CA ILE A 287 -8.72 -11.67 2.41
C ILE A 287 -8.53 -12.79 1.39
N GLU A 288 -9.60 -13.07 0.66
CA GLU A 288 -9.53 -13.83 -0.59
C GLU A 288 -9.29 -12.85 -1.75
N ILE A 289 -8.55 -13.30 -2.75
CA ILE A 289 -8.27 -12.56 -4.00
C ILE A 289 -8.34 -13.52 -5.19
N LYS A 290 -8.70 -12.99 -6.35
CA LYS A 290 -8.61 -13.67 -7.63
C LYS A 290 -7.20 -13.42 -8.21
N PRO A 291 -6.41 -14.45 -8.56
CA PRO A 291 -5.13 -14.26 -9.24
C PRO A 291 -5.27 -13.48 -10.56
N GLY A 292 -4.20 -12.82 -11.00
CA GLY A 292 -4.17 -11.98 -12.21
C GLY A 292 -5.06 -10.72 -12.19
N SER A 293 -5.80 -10.47 -11.10
CA SER A 293 -6.87 -9.46 -11.06
C SER A 293 -6.44 -8.18 -10.35
N VAL A 294 -6.95 -7.03 -10.80
CA VAL A 294 -6.63 -5.71 -10.25
C VAL A 294 -7.63 -5.33 -9.14
N TYR A 295 -7.10 -4.89 -8.00
CA TYR A 295 -7.86 -4.49 -6.82
C TYR A 295 -7.55 -3.05 -6.41
N THR A 296 -8.58 -2.28 -6.05
CA THR A 296 -8.43 -0.98 -5.39
C THR A 296 -8.69 -1.13 -3.89
N PHE A 297 -7.70 -0.80 -3.07
CA PHE A 297 -7.78 -0.79 -1.61
C PHE A 297 -7.93 0.64 -1.10
N THR A 298 -9.06 0.95 -0.46
CA THR A 298 -9.26 2.20 0.30
C THR A 298 -9.20 1.91 1.80
N ILE A 299 -8.35 2.61 2.54
CA ILE A 299 -8.24 2.47 4.01
C ILE A 299 -8.43 3.83 4.69
N ARG A 300 -9.15 3.85 5.81
CA ARG A 300 -9.35 5.02 6.68
C ARG A 300 -9.12 4.63 8.13
N ALA A 301 -8.42 5.47 8.89
CA ALA A 301 -8.34 5.36 10.35
C ALA A 301 -9.35 6.32 10.97
N ASN A 302 -10.39 5.82 11.62
CA ASN A 302 -11.47 6.66 12.15
C ASN A 302 -11.20 6.98 13.61
N ASN A 303 -11.56 8.19 14.06
CA ASN A 303 -11.52 8.57 15.47
C ASN A 303 -12.94 8.67 16.06
N GLU A 304 -13.08 9.32 17.21
CA GLU A 304 -14.35 9.42 17.94
C GLU A 304 -15.39 10.27 17.19
N ASP A 305 -14.95 11.35 16.54
CA ASP A 305 -15.82 12.34 15.89
C ASP A 305 -15.82 12.24 14.35
N TYR A 306 -14.75 11.71 13.75
CA TYR A 306 -14.51 11.81 12.30
C TYR A 306 -14.07 10.50 11.64
N LEU A 307 -14.57 10.29 10.42
CA LEU A 307 -13.96 9.36 9.47
C LEU A 307 -12.59 9.88 9.02
N GLY A 308 -11.61 8.99 8.92
CA GLY A 308 -10.24 9.33 8.51
C GLY A 308 -10.13 9.71 7.03
N LYS A 309 -9.03 10.37 6.68
CA LYS A 309 -8.64 10.60 5.28
C LYS A 309 -8.46 9.26 4.56
N LYS A 310 -8.92 9.16 3.31
CA LYS A 310 -8.71 7.98 2.46
C LYS A 310 -7.22 7.85 2.12
N PHE A 311 -6.61 6.75 2.53
CA PHE A 311 -5.51 6.14 1.80
C PHE A 311 -6.11 5.29 0.67
N VAL A 312 -5.52 5.32 -0.53
CA VAL A 312 -5.98 4.53 -1.69
C VAL A 312 -4.75 3.96 -2.40
N GLU A 313 -4.73 2.66 -2.64
CA GLU A 313 -3.69 1.94 -3.39
C GLU A 313 -4.35 1.02 -4.44
N GLU A 314 -3.74 0.89 -5.62
CA GLU A 314 -4.08 -0.13 -6.60
C GLU A 314 -3.08 -1.29 -6.54
N TYR A 315 -3.57 -2.53 -6.64
CA TYR A 315 -2.77 -3.74 -6.53
C TYR A 315 -3.23 -4.78 -7.55
N THR A 316 -2.33 -5.16 -8.46
CA THR A 316 -2.52 -6.33 -9.33
C THR A 316 -2.09 -7.59 -8.58
N ALA A 317 -3.01 -8.51 -8.38
CA ALA A 317 -2.68 -9.86 -7.91
C ALA A 317 -1.86 -10.60 -8.99
N GLU A 318 -0.80 -11.30 -8.58
CA GLU A 318 -0.06 -12.15 -9.51
C GLU A 318 -0.95 -13.28 -10.07
N GLU A 319 -0.68 -13.76 -11.28
CA GLU A 319 -1.33 -14.96 -11.83
C GLU A 319 -0.92 -16.23 -11.07
N ALA A 320 -1.63 -17.33 -11.30
CA ALA A 320 -1.33 -18.68 -10.81
C ALA A 320 -1.48 -19.69 -11.96
N THR A 321 -1.03 -20.93 -11.76
CA THR A 321 -1.30 -22.03 -12.71
C THR A 321 -2.82 -22.27 -12.83
N PRO A 322 -3.38 -22.61 -14.01
CA PRO A 322 -4.82 -22.86 -14.16
C PRO A 322 -5.33 -23.95 -13.22
N TYR A 323 -6.53 -23.80 -12.65
CA TYR A 323 -7.10 -24.82 -11.76
C TYR A 323 -7.97 -25.84 -12.52
N LEU A 324 -7.32 -26.85 -13.10
CA LEU A 324 -8.03 -27.99 -13.69
C LEU A 324 -8.41 -28.98 -12.57
N SER A 325 -9.64 -28.84 -12.05
CA SER A 325 -10.10 -29.60 -10.89
C SER A 325 -10.20 -31.11 -11.15
N PRO A 326 -9.69 -31.97 -10.25
CA PRO A 326 -9.96 -33.42 -10.27
C PRO A 326 -11.45 -33.77 -10.17
N LEU A 327 -12.31 -32.84 -9.72
CA LEU A 327 -13.75 -33.05 -9.74
C LEU A 327 -14.32 -33.24 -11.17
N HIS A 328 -13.58 -32.82 -12.21
CA HIS A 328 -13.94 -33.13 -13.59
C HIS A 328 -13.73 -34.59 -13.97
N GLU A 329 -12.90 -35.37 -13.25
CA GLU A 329 -12.84 -36.83 -13.41
C GLU A 329 -14.16 -37.52 -12.99
N ALA A 330 -14.94 -36.89 -12.11
CA ALA A 330 -16.26 -37.36 -11.72
C ALA A 330 -17.38 -36.98 -12.71
N ILE A 331 -17.16 -35.94 -13.54
CA ILE A 331 -18.12 -35.46 -14.56
C ILE A 331 -17.82 -36.08 -15.93
N LEU A 332 -16.55 -36.26 -16.30
CA LEU A 332 -16.10 -36.91 -17.54
C LEU A 332 -16.24 -38.45 -17.48
N LYS A 333 -17.35 -38.94 -16.91
CA LYS A 333 -17.72 -40.35 -16.86
C LYS A 333 -18.44 -40.81 -18.14
N TYR A 334 -18.07 -40.21 -19.26
CA TYR A 334 -18.68 -40.43 -20.57
C TYR A 334 -17.73 -41.26 -21.46
N ASP A 335 -18.32 -42.27 -22.09
CA ASP A 335 -17.72 -43.06 -23.15
C ASP A 335 -17.30 -42.18 -24.36
N PRO A 336 -16.39 -42.62 -25.24
CA PRO A 336 -15.96 -41.80 -26.36
C PRO A 336 -17.14 -41.66 -27.31
N VAL A 337 -17.42 -40.44 -27.77
CA VAL A 337 -18.64 -40.12 -28.55
C VAL A 337 -18.72 -40.96 -29.84
N SER A 338 -17.57 -41.31 -30.39
CA SER A 338 -17.40 -42.32 -31.42
C SER A 338 -15.96 -42.84 -31.46
N THR A 339 -15.77 -44.06 -31.96
CA THR A 339 -14.46 -44.55 -32.44
C THR A 339 -14.62 -45.17 -33.82
N THR A 340 -13.56 -45.16 -34.61
CA THR A 340 -13.44 -45.86 -35.90
C THR A 340 -12.15 -46.68 -35.92
N GLU A 341 -11.77 -47.28 -37.05
CA GLU A 341 -10.46 -47.92 -37.20
C GLU A 341 -9.28 -46.95 -36.99
N THR A 342 -9.43 -45.67 -37.31
CA THR A 342 -8.34 -44.68 -37.25
C THR A 342 -8.62 -43.48 -36.33
N THR A 343 -9.81 -43.39 -35.72
CA THR A 343 -10.21 -42.21 -34.94
C THR A 343 -10.83 -42.52 -33.58
N VAL A 344 -10.68 -41.58 -32.64
CA VAL A 344 -11.35 -41.57 -31.33
C VAL A 344 -11.87 -40.16 -31.05
N THR A 345 -13.16 -40.02 -30.76
CA THR A 345 -13.79 -38.74 -30.42
C THR A 345 -13.95 -38.59 -28.91
N PHE A 346 -13.16 -37.70 -28.34
CA PHE A 346 -13.18 -37.31 -26.93
C PHE A 346 -14.18 -36.17 -26.71
N GLN A 347 -14.79 -36.11 -25.52
CA GLN A 347 -15.53 -34.94 -25.02
C GLN A 347 -14.71 -34.27 -23.91
N TYR A 348 -14.73 -32.94 -23.85
CA TYR A 348 -14.00 -32.15 -22.86
C TYR A 348 -14.79 -30.92 -22.43
N CYS A 349 -14.52 -30.40 -21.22
CA CYS A 349 -15.07 -29.12 -20.77
C CYS A 349 -14.25 -27.97 -21.35
N SER A 350 -14.77 -27.28 -22.37
CA SER A 350 -14.15 -26.12 -23.02
C SER A 350 -13.99 -24.96 -22.03
N LYS A 351 -15.02 -24.69 -21.21
CA LYS A 351 -15.01 -23.60 -20.24
C LYS A 351 -14.03 -23.82 -19.08
N CYS A 352 -13.70 -25.07 -18.77
CA CYS A 352 -12.75 -25.42 -17.71
C CYS A 352 -11.30 -25.28 -18.17
N LEU A 353 -11.00 -25.60 -19.43
CA LEU A 353 -9.67 -25.46 -20.01
C LEU A 353 -9.35 -24.01 -20.40
N LEU A 354 -10.38 -23.18 -20.59
CA LEU A 354 -10.29 -21.72 -20.76
C LEU A 354 -10.66 -20.94 -19.48
N ASP A 355 -10.59 -21.56 -18.30
CA ASP A 355 -10.93 -20.87 -17.05
C ASP A 355 -9.84 -19.87 -16.64
N GLU A 356 -10.05 -18.60 -17.00
CA GLU A 356 -9.22 -17.46 -16.57
C GLU A 356 -9.50 -17.04 -15.10
N SER A 357 -9.86 -17.99 -14.24
CA SER A 357 -9.95 -17.81 -12.79
C SER A 357 -8.60 -17.46 -12.16
N ASN A 358 -7.51 -18.01 -12.71
CA ASN A 358 -6.16 -17.89 -12.17
C ASN A 358 -5.21 -16.99 -12.99
N GLY A 359 -5.68 -16.37 -14.07
CA GLY A 359 -4.85 -15.57 -14.99
C GLY A 359 -5.24 -15.81 -16.44
N ALA A 360 -4.68 -15.06 -17.37
CA ALA A 360 -4.98 -15.20 -18.80
C ALA A 360 -4.39 -16.51 -19.35
N ILE A 361 -5.15 -17.25 -20.17
CA ILE A 361 -4.63 -18.49 -20.76
C ILE A 361 -3.68 -18.14 -21.92
N THR A 362 -2.37 -18.32 -21.71
CA THR A 362 -1.34 -18.06 -22.73
C THR A 362 -1.30 -19.15 -23.80
N TYR A 363 -1.60 -20.40 -23.42
CA TYR A 363 -1.48 -21.56 -24.28
C TYR A 363 -2.41 -22.69 -23.84
N SER A 364 -2.91 -23.44 -24.82
CA SER A 364 -3.60 -24.71 -24.64
C SER A 364 -3.14 -25.73 -25.69
N ALA A 365 -3.14 -27.01 -25.31
CA ALA A 365 -2.68 -28.13 -26.15
C ALA A 365 -3.43 -29.42 -25.81
N LEU A 366 -3.37 -30.39 -26.72
CA LEU A 366 -3.86 -31.75 -26.51
C LEU A 366 -2.83 -32.73 -27.09
N ILE A 367 -2.40 -33.68 -26.27
CA ILE A 367 -1.53 -34.79 -26.70
C ILE A 367 -2.31 -36.11 -26.63
N ILE A 368 -1.97 -37.01 -27.54
CA ILE A 368 -2.44 -38.40 -27.55
C ILE A 368 -1.29 -39.31 -27.14
N CYS A 369 -1.57 -40.38 -26.42
CA CYS A 369 -0.60 -41.38 -26.04
C CYS A 369 -1.20 -42.78 -26.15
N HIS A 370 -0.39 -43.75 -26.59
CA HIS A 370 -0.73 -45.17 -26.44
C HIS A 370 -0.80 -45.51 -24.94
N PHE A 371 -1.82 -46.24 -24.48
CA PHE A 371 -2.13 -46.38 -23.04
C PHE A 371 -0.95 -46.86 -22.16
N LYS A 372 -0.08 -47.74 -22.70
CA LYS A 372 1.14 -48.22 -22.01
C LYS A 372 2.24 -47.16 -21.85
N HIS A 373 2.19 -46.08 -22.63
CA HIS A 373 3.23 -45.06 -22.79
C HIS A 373 2.75 -43.64 -22.40
N CYS A 374 1.57 -43.52 -21.79
CA CYS A 374 1.04 -42.26 -21.27
C CYS A 374 1.76 -41.74 -20.01
N ASN A 375 2.44 -42.61 -19.26
CA ASN A 375 3.17 -42.25 -18.04
C ASN A 375 4.57 -41.72 -18.37
N ASP A 376 4.63 -40.47 -18.84
CA ASP A 376 5.85 -39.78 -19.25
C ASP A 376 6.33 -38.82 -18.15
N ARG A 377 7.63 -38.90 -17.77
CA ARG A 377 8.21 -38.02 -16.75
C ARG A 377 8.18 -36.53 -17.10
N ARG A 378 8.01 -36.16 -18.38
CA ARG A 378 7.76 -34.77 -18.80
C ARG A 378 6.45 -34.20 -18.22
N LEU A 379 5.57 -35.06 -17.71
CA LEU A 379 4.34 -34.68 -16.99
C LEU A 379 4.58 -34.37 -15.48
N GLU A 380 5.80 -34.60 -14.96
CA GLU A 380 6.18 -34.23 -13.59
C GLU A 380 6.57 -32.74 -13.45
N THR A 381 7.02 -32.11 -14.54
CA THR A 381 7.44 -30.70 -14.61
C THR A 381 6.91 -30.04 -15.88
N ILE A 382 5.64 -29.68 -15.86
CA ILE A 382 4.92 -29.17 -17.04
C ILE A 382 5.01 -27.64 -17.10
N ASP A 383 5.79 -27.14 -18.06
CA ASP A 383 5.74 -25.77 -18.54
C ASP A 383 5.39 -25.70 -20.04
N GLU A 384 5.11 -24.50 -20.54
CA GLU A 384 4.69 -24.29 -21.92
C GLU A 384 5.75 -24.72 -22.94
N GLN A 385 7.04 -24.57 -22.63
CA GLN A 385 8.11 -25.03 -23.51
C GLN A 385 8.28 -26.55 -23.48
N VAL A 386 8.00 -27.22 -22.37
CA VAL A 386 7.98 -28.69 -22.30
C VAL A 386 6.86 -29.23 -23.18
N ILE A 387 5.65 -28.67 -23.10
CA ILE A 387 4.50 -29.09 -23.94
C ILE A 387 4.80 -28.86 -25.43
N ARG A 388 5.35 -27.70 -25.79
CA ARG A 388 5.77 -27.37 -27.18
C ARG A 388 6.91 -28.25 -27.72
N LYS A 389 7.54 -29.10 -26.89
CA LYS A 389 8.61 -30.06 -27.25
C LYS A 389 8.15 -31.52 -27.18
N PHE A 390 6.85 -31.79 -27.10
CA PHE A 390 6.33 -33.13 -27.40
C PHE A 390 6.49 -33.46 -28.88
N ILE A 391 6.66 -34.75 -29.19
CA ILE A 391 6.93 -35.21 -30.55
C ILE A 391 5.67 -35.08 -31.43
N THR A 392 5.86 -35.01 -32.75
CA THR A 392 4.75 -35.00 -33.71
C THR A 392 4.16 -36.41 -33.87
N TRP A 393 2.94 -36.51 -34.44
CA TRP A 393 2.37 -37.80 -34.84
C TRP A 393 3.32 -38.61 -35.75
N LYS A 394 4.05 -37.95 -36.66
CA LYS A 394 4.95 -38.62 -37.59
C LYS A 394 6.16 -39.23 -36.87
N GLN A 395 6.77 -38.47 -35.96
CA GLN A 395 7.82 -38.97 -35.07
C GLN A 395 7.32 -40.11 -34.16
N ALA A 396 6.06 -40.05 -33.70
CA ALA A 396 5.46 -41.10 -32.88
C ALA A 396 5.22 -42.38 -33.67
N LYS A 397 4.73 -42.28 -34.92
CA LYS A 397 4.55 -43.40 -35.84
C LYS A 397 5.90 -44.03 -36.24
N GLU A 398 6.90 -43.21 -36.53
CA GLU A 398 8.30 -43.66 -36.75
C GLU A 398 8.89 -44.38 -35.51
N ALA A 399 8.32 -44.14 -34.32
CA ALA A 399 8.69 -44.77 -33.05
C ALA A 399 7.62 -45.75 -32.49
N ASP A 400 6.75 -46.32 -33.33
CA ASP A 400 5.76 -47.36 -32.95
C ASP A 400 4.86 -46.92 -31.77
N PHE A 401 4.50 -45.63 -31.74
CA PHE A 401 3.71 -44.92 -30.72
C PHE A 401 4.18 -45.10 -29.26
N ASN A 402 5.46 -45.41 -29.05
CA ASN A 402 6.10 -45.59 -27.74
C ASN A 402 6.27 -44.29 -26.91
N SER A 403 5.61 -43.19 -27.27
CA SER A 403 5.66 -41.91 -26.55
C SER A 403 4.44 -41.03 -26.84
N PRO A 404 4.02 -40.15 -25.92
CA PRO A 404 2.95 -39.19 -26.17
C PRO A 404 3.33 -38.18 -27.25
N PHE A 405 2.35 -37.78 -28.07
CA PHE A 405 2.55 -36.92 -29.23
C PHE A 405 1.49 -35.82 -29.33
N LEU A 406 1.94 -34.65 -29.80
CA LEU A 406 1.13 -33.44 -29.92
C LEU A 406 0.26 -33.50 -31.18
N VAL A 407 -1.06 -33.41 -31.02
CA VAL A 407 -2.03 -33.45 -32.13
C VAL A 407 -2.70 -32.11 -32.42
N THR A 408 -2.58 -31.12 -31.52
CA THR A 408 -3.09 -29.77 -31.76
C THR A 408 -1.97 -28.73 -31.82
N LYS A 409 -2.12 -27.78 -32.75
CA LYS A 409 -1.33 -26.55 -32.77
C LYS A 409 -1.81 -25.65 -31.61
N GLY A 410 -0.98 -24.71 -31.18
CA GLY A 410 -1.27 -23.88 -30.01
C GLY A 410 -2.59 -23.13 -30.09
N ASP A 411 -3.20 -22.87 -28.93
CA ASP A 411 -4.47 -22.15 -28.78
C ASP A 411 -5.71 -22.84 -29.36
N TRP A 412 -5.65 -24.15 -29.59
CA TRP A 412 -6.73 -24.93 -30.20
C TRP A 412 -8.11 -24.77 -29.54
N ILE A 413 -8.17 -24.51 -28.23
CA ILE A 413 -9.44 -24.35 -27.50
C ILE A 413 -10.01 -22.93 -27.68
N LYS A 414 -9.18 -21.92 -27.97
CA LYS A 414 -9.65 -20.55 -28.28
C LYS A 414 -10.42 -20.46 -29.61
N LEU A 415 -10.49 -21.57 -30.35
CA LEU A 415 -11.31 -21.76 -31.55
C LEU A 415 -12.63 -22.51 -31.25
N SER A 416 -12.88 -22.92 -30.00
CA SER A 416 -14.14 -23.55 -29.57
C SER A 416 -15.27 -22.53 -29.48
N ASN A 417 -16.49 -22.96 -29.80
CA ASN A 417 -17.70 -22.22 -29.44
C ASN A 417 -17.87 -22.13 -27.91
N ASP A 418 -18.74 -21.21 -27.46
CA ASP A 418 -19.10 -20.93 -26.06
C ASP A 418 -19.96 -22.04 -25.39
N SER A 419 -19.87 -23.27 -25.88
CA SER A 419 -20.45 -24.44 -25.24
C SER A 419 -19.65 -24.83 -23.98
N GLU A 420 -20.35 -25.30 -22.95
CA GLU A 420 -19.73 -25.80 -21.70
C GLU A 420 -18.81 -27.00 -21.98
N PHE A 421 -19.29 -27.90 -22.84
CA PHE A 421 -18.55 -29.04 -23.36
C PHE A 421 -18.40 -28.96 -24.87
N SER A 422 -17.28 -29.46 -25.37
CA SER A 422 -16.94 -29.58 -26.79
C SER A 422 -16.32 -30.95 -27.08
N THR A 423 -16.15 -31.31 -28.35
CA THR A 423 -15.56 -32.58 -28.77
C THR A 423 -14.28 -32.38 -29.58
N PHE A 424 -13.38 -33.37 -29.51
CA PHE A 424 -12.17 -33.44 -30.32
C PHE A 424 -12.02 -34.87 -30.87
N THR A 425 -11.94 -35.01 -32.19
CA THR A 425 -11.69 -36.31 -32.84
C THR A 425 -10.20 -36.42 -33.15
N ALA A 426 -9.48 -37.25 -32.39
CA ALA A 426 -8.12 -37.62 -32.72
C ALA A 426 -8.10 -38.54 -33.95
N GLY A 427 -7.08 -38.38 -34.80
CA GLY A 427 -6.83 -39.27 -35.95
C GLY A 427 -7.57 -38.94 -37.25
N ASN A 428 -8.22 -37.77 -37.35
CA ASN A 428 -9.05 -37.40 -38.50
C ASN A 428 -8.33 -36.60 -39.60
N GLU A 429 -7.00 -36.44 -39.53
CA GLU A 429 -6.22 -35.72 -40.54
C GLU A 429 -5.46 -36.70 -41.45
N ASP A 430 -5.93 -36.88 -42.68
CA ASP A 430 -5.24 -37.67 -43.70
C ASP A 430 -3.97 -36.97 -44.23
N GLY A 431 -3.07 -37.73 -44.87
CA GLY A 431 -1.87 -37.19 -45.53
C GLY A 431 -0.71 -36.82 -44.60
N CYS A 432 -0.84 -37.03 -43.28
CA CYS A 432 0.24 -36.74 -42.32
C CYS A 432 1.58 -37.46 -42.60
N ASP A 433 1.57 -38.57 -43.34
CA ASP A 433 2.80 -39.26 -43.79
C ASP A 433 3.62 -38.44 -44.80
N GLU A 434 2.97 -37.59 -45.60
CA GLU A 434 3.63 -36.75 -46.61
C GLU A 434 4.19 -35.44 -46.03
N LYS A 435 3.73 -35.05 -44.84
CA LYS A 435 4.15 -33.82 -44.15
C LYS A 435 5.60 -33.88 -43.63
N PRO A 436 6.24 -32.72 -43.38
CA PRO A 436 7.52 -32.66 -42.67
C PRO A 436 7.42 -33.30 -41.28
N THR A 437 8.46 -34.02 -40.85
CA THR A 437 8.52 -34.71 -39.55
C THR A 437 8.37 -33.76 -38.34
N GLU A 438 8.63 -32.46 -38.52
CA GLU A 438 8.45 -31.40 -37.52
C GLU A 438 7.04 -30.77 -37.50
N GLU A 439 6.16 -31.07 -38.47
CA GLU A 439 4.80 -30.50 -38.46
C GLU A 439 3.85 -31.29 -37.56
N ILE A 440 3.16 -30.56 -36.67
CA ILE A 440 2.03 -31.08 -35.89
C ILE A 440 0.89 -31.47 -36.84
N CYS A 441 0.41 -32.70 -36.72
CA CYS A 441 -0.63 -33.31 -37.54
C CYS A 441 -1.49 -34.26 -36.69
N ASN A 442 -2.81 -34.23 -36.84
CA ASN A 442 -3.75 -35.09 -36.10
C ASN A 442 -3.95 -36.44 -36.82
N GLY A 443 -2.84 -37.07 -37.19
CA GLY A 443 -2.81 -38.19 -38.13
C GLY A 443 -3.45 -39.48 -37.63
N PRO A 444 -3.85 -40.37 -38.55
CA PRO A 444 -4.64 -41.55 -38.23
C PRO A 444 -4.01 -42.40 -37.13
N LEU A 445 -4.85 -42.80 -36.18
CA LEU A 445 -4.51 -43.76 -35.14
C LEU A 445 -4.50 -45.17 -35.72
N GLU A 446 -3.86 -46.10 -35.01
CA GLU A 446 -3.78 -47.50 -35.45
C GLU A 446 -5.06 -48.27 -35.14
N PRO A 447 -5.54 -49.15 -36.05
CA PRO A 447 -6.68 -50.03 -35.78
C PRO A 447 -6.44 -51.03 -34.65
N GLY A 448 -7.41 -51.20 -33.76
CA GLY A 448 -7.33 -52.09 -32.61
C GLY A 448 -6.40 -51.61 -31.48
N THR A 449 -5.94 -50.37 -31.51
CA THR A 449 -4.99 -49.81 -30.54
C THR A 449 -5.69 -48.93 -29.50
N ALA A 450 -5.20 -48.94 -28.26
CA ALA A 450 -5.79 -48.23 -27.13
C ALA A 450 -5.01 -46.95 -26.78
N TYR A 451 -5.71 -45.82 -26.76
CA TYR A 451 -5.15 -44.49 -26.57
C TYR A 451 -5.83 -43.74 -25.42
N GLN A 452 -5.12 -42.75 -24.88
CA GLN A 452 -5.65 -41.76 -23.94
C GLN A 452 -5.28 -40.35 -24.45
N ALA A 453 -6.10 -39.36 -24.08
CA ALA A 453 -5.84 -37.95 -24.40
C ALA A 453 -5.59 -37.14 -23.12
N ILE A 454 -4.61 -36.25 -23.18
CA ILE A 454 -4.28 -35.32 -22.10
C ILE A 454 -4.39 -33.90 -22.64
N ALA A 455 -5.24 -33.09 -22.01
CA ALA A 455 -5.43 -31.68 -22.35
C ALA A 455 -4.68 -30.79 -21.35
N PHE A 456 -4.07 -29.73 -21.86
CA PHE A 456 -3.28 -28.77 -21.09
C PHE A 456 -3.84 -27.35 -21.23
N SER A 457 -3.69 -26.58 -20.16
CA SER A 457 -3.92 -25.13 -20.13
C SER A 457 -2.80 -24.46 -19.33
N CYS A 458 -2.35 -23.27 -19.76
CA CYS A 458 -1.22 -22.54 -19.18
C CYS A 458 -1.55 -21.05 -18.98
N THR A 459 -1.09 -20.47 -17.87
CA THR A 459 -0.91 -19.01 -17.71
C THR A 459 0.57 -18.65 -17.85
N SER A 460 0.92 -17.36 -17.69
CA SER A 460 2.33 -16.91 -17.68
C SER A 460 3.18 -17.53 -16.55
N VAL A 461 2.54 -18.12 -15.53
CA VAL A 461 3.18 -18.71 -14.34
C VAL A 461 3.42 -20.22 -14.48
N GLY A 462 2.69 -20.90 -15.37
CA GLY A 462 2.86 -22.34 -15.63
C GLY A 462 1.58 -23.04 -16.07
N CYS A 463 1.65 -24.36 -16.20
CA CYS A 463 0.62 -25.17 -16.81
C CYS A 463 -0.01 -26.19 -15.84
N SER A 464 -1.25 -26.56 -16.14
CA SER A 464 -1.97 -27.68 -15.53
C SER A 464 -2.52 -28.60 -16.62
N TYR A 465 -2.83 -29.84 -16.27
CA TYR A 465 -3.33 -30.85 -17.21
C TYR A 465 -4.51 -31.64 -16.64
N THR A 466 -5.26 -32.30 -17.53
CA THR A 466 -6.33 -33.25 -17.17
C THR A 466 -6.48 -34.32 -18.25
N TYR A 467 -6.93 -35.51 -17.87
CA TYR A 467 -7.18 -36.63 -18.78
C TYR A 467 -8.61 -36.58 -19.32
N LEU A 468 -8.78 -36.62 -20.64
CA LEU A 468 -10.11 -36.63 -21.26
C LEU A 468 -10.71 -38.03 -21.16
N GLY A 469 -11.85 -38.15 -20.49
CA GLY A 469 -12.41 -39.44 -20.05
C GLY A 469 -11.90 -39.91 -18.68
N GLY A 470 -11.21 -39.05 -17.94
CA GLY A 470 -10.51 -39.44 -16.71
C GLY A 470 -9.37 -40.42 -16.97
N SER A 471 -9.06 -41.27 -16.01
CA SER A 471 -7.97 -42.26 -16.09
C SER A 471 -8.23 -43.45 -17.04
N GLY A 472 -9.29 -43.41 -17.85
CA GLY A 472 -9.61 -44.41 -18.85
C GLY A 472 -8.77 -44.33 -20.13
N TRP A 473 -8.85 -45.39 -20.93
CA TRP A 473 -8.32 -45.45 -22.29
C TRP A 473 -9.40 -45.93 -23.25
N TYR A 474 -9.33 -45.50 -24.50
CA TYR A 474 -10.31 -45.79 -25.54
C TYR A 474 -9.64 -46.50 -26.72
N ARG A 475 -10.31 -47.50 -27.28
CA ARG A 475 -9.76 -48.35 -28.35
C ARG A 475 -10.40 -48.03 -29.69
N THR A 476 -9.57 -47.87 -30.72
CA THR A 476 -10.01 -47.88 -32.12
C THR A 476 -10.59 -49.25 -32.49
N GLN A 477 -11.38 -49.30 -33.57
CA GLN A 477 -11.97 -50.54 -34.05
C GLN A 477 -10.91 -51.46 -34.66
N ASP A 478 -11.06 -52.78 -34.50
CA ASP A 478 -10.22 -53.77 -35.17
C ASP A 478 -10.59 -53.84 -36.67
N LYS A 479 -9.58 -53.81 -37.56
CA LYS A 479 -9.65 -53.67 -39.03
C LYS A 479 -10.49 -54.70 -39.82
N ASP A 480 -11.12 -55.65 -39.13
CA ASP A 480 -11.85 -56.79 -39.69
C ASP A 480 -13.18 -57.08 -38.94
N ARG A 481 -13.64 -56.22 -38.02
CA ARG A 481 -14.84 -56.50 -37.20
C ARG A 481 -15.76 -55.30 -36.93
N THR A 482 -16.82 -55.22 -37.73
CA THR A 482 -18.02 -54.42 -37.43
C THR A 482 -18.87 -55.04 -36.31
N ILE A 483 -18.40 -54.99 -35.07
CA ILE A 483 -19.20 -55.26 -33.86
C ILE A 483 -18.88 -54.20 -32.80
N PRO A 484 -19.85 -53.42 -32.29
CA PRO A 484 -19.61 -52.49 -31.19
C PRO A 484 -19.33 -53.27 -29.90
N ILE A 485 -18.19 -53.01 -29.26
CA ILE A 485 -17.82 -53.62 -27.97
C ILE A 485 -17.81 -52.56 -26.88
N VAL A 486 -18.57 -52.85 -25.82
CA VAL A 486 -18.75 -52.05 -24.60
C VAL A 486 -17.41 -51.82 -23.88
N ALA A 487 -17.27 -50.68 -23.20
CA ALA A 487 -16.11 -50.32 -22.40
C ALA A 487 -15.67 -51.44 -21.44
N GLY A 488 -14.37 -51.74 -21.44
CA GLY A 488 -13.79 -52.95 -20.84
C GLY A 488 -13.62 -52.92 -19.32
N ILE A 489 -14.72 -52.88 -18.56
CA ILE A 489 -14.67 -53.12 -17.10
C ILE A 489 -14.81 -54.62 -16.83
N LEU A 490 -13.77 -55.24 -16.26
CA LEU A 490 -13.77 -56.65 -15.85
C LEU A 490 -14.72 -56.90 -14.66
N GLY A 491 -15.88 -57.52 -14.93
CA GLY A 491 -16.87 -57.91 -13.92
C GLY A 491 -17.49 -59.28 -14.20
N THR A 492 -17.00 -60.33 -13.55
CA THR A 492 -17.26 -61.74 -13.89
C THR A 492 -18.63 -62.26 -13.37
N VAL A 493 -19.74 -61.70 -13.87
CA VAL A 493 -21.10 -62.07 -13.40
C VAL A 493 -21.98 -62.69 -14.49
N ALA A 494 -21.99 -62.16 -15.72
CA ALA A 494 -22.95 -62.56 -16.76
C ALA A 494 -22.89 -64.06 -17.15
N GLY A 495 -21.69 -64.64 -17.26
CA GLY A 495 -21.51 -66.04 -17.67
C GLY A 495 -22.06 -67.06 -16.66
N LEU A 496 -22.06 -66.74 -15.37
CA LEU A 496 -22.56 -67.64 -14.33
C LEU A 496 -24.09 -67.71 -14.29
N ILE A 497 -24.78 -66.64 -14.70
CA ILE A 497 -26.25 -66.61 -14.75
C ILE A 497 -26.77 -67.58 -15.82
N LEU A 498 -26.17 -67.61 -17.02
CA LEU A 498 -26.59 -68.52 -18.10
C LEU A 498 -26.35 -70.00 -17.72
N ILE A 499 -25.20 -70.33 -17.12
CA ILE A 499 -24.91 -71.69 -16.64
C ILE A 499 -25.88 -72.07 -15.51
N GLY A 500 -26.16 -71.15 -14.58
CA GLY A 500 -27.13 -71.34 -13.49
C GLY A 500 -28.54 -71.64 -13.99
N VAL A 501 -29.02 -70.88 -14.99
CA VAL A 501 -30.36 -71.09 -15.59
C VAL A 501 -30.47 -72.48 -16.23
N VAL A 502 -29.44 -72.93 -16.98
CA VAL A 502 -29.43 -74.27 -17.58
C VAL A 502 -29.51 -75.36 -16.51
N ILE A 503 -28.74 -75.26 -15.42
CA ILE A 503 -28.74 -76.24 -14.32
C ILE A 503 -30.09 -76.24 -13.57
N VAL A 504 -30.71 -75.08 -13.35
CA VAL A 504 -32.02 -74.96 -12.68
C VAL A 504 -33.15 -75.53 -13.54
N LEU A 505 -33.11 -75.35 -14.86
CA LEU A 505 -34.07 -75.96 -15.78
C LEU A 505 -33.90 -77.48 -15.83
N TYR A 506 -32.66 -77.99 -15.90
CA TYR A 506 -32.39 -79.43 -15.94
C TYR A 506 -32.81 -80.17 -14.66
N LYS A 507 -32.81 -79.49 -13.50
CA LYS A 507 -33.22 -80.07 -12.20
C LYS A 507 -34.71 -79.99 -11.87
N LYS A 508 -35.53 -79.26 -12.64
CA LYS A 508 -37.00 -79.20 -12.37
C LYS A 508 -37.77 -80.45 -12.80
N GLY A 509 -37.14 -81.41 -13.48
CA GLY A 509 -37.74 -82.63 -14.02
C GLY A 509 -37.98 -83.79 -13.05
N LYS A 510 -38.32 -83.57 -11.76
CA LYS A 510 -38.95 -84.58 -10.87
C LYS A 510 -39.41 -84.01 -9.52
N LEU A 511 -40.66 -84.30 -9.16
CA LEU A 511 -41.30 -84.19 -7.84
C LEU A 511 -41.75 -85.62 -7.45
N PRO A 512 -41.86 -86.00 -6.15
CA PRO A 512 -43.03 -85.59 -5.33
C PRO A 512 -42.86 -85.45 -3.80
N CYS A 513 -43.83 -84.71 -3.20
CA CYS A 513 -44.48 -84.87 -1.89
C CYS A 513 -43.68 -85.22 -0.59
N SER A 514 -43.75 -84.36 0.45
CA SER A 514 -44.81 -84.44 1.50
C SER A 514 -44.48 -83.79 2.88
N SER A 515 -45.46 -83.07 3.43
CA SER A 515 -45.86 -82.95 4.86
C SER A 515 -44.91 -82.50 6.02
N LYS A 516 -45.24 -81.31 6.54
CA LYS A 516 -45.63 -80.97 7.95
C LYS A 516 -44.59 -80.63 9.05
N GLN A 517 -45.11 -79.75 9.93
CA GLN A 517 -44.81 -79.50 11.37
C GLN A 517 -43.60 -78.62 11.83
N ARG A 518 -43.97 -77.42 12.33
CA ARG A 518 -43.43 -76.71 13.52
C ARG A 518 -43.72 -77.55 14.81
N PRO A 519 -43.19 -77.29 16.05
CA PRO A 519 -42.87 -75.95 16.61
C PRO A 519 -41.79 -75.80 17.74
N TYR A 520 -41.59 -74.54 18.21
CA TYR A 520 -41.03 -74.11 19.52
C TYR A 520 -39.56 -74.54 19.86
N SER A 521 -38.82 -73.99 20.83
CA SER A 521 -38.54 -72.59 21.30
C SER A 521 -37.39 -72.62 22.34
N VAL A 522 -37.18 -71.55 23.15
CA VAL A 522 -36.34 -71.50 24.40
C VAL A 522 -34.80 -71.49 24.18
N THR A 523 -33.94 -70.68 24.83
CA THR A 523 -34.00 -69.41 25.63
C THR A 523 -32.59 -68.75 25.64
N GLN A 524 -32.47 -67.55 26.23
CA GLN A 524 -31.40 -66.99 27.12
C GLN A 524 -29.99 -67.65 27.20
N THR A 525 -28.89 -66.95 27.52
CA THR A 525 -28.77 -65.79 28.44
C THR A 525 -27.59 -64.84 28.12
N GLU A 526 -27.51 -63.75 28.89
CA GLU A 526 -26.36 -62.92 29.29
C GLU A 526 -25.07 -63.74 29.61
N HIS A 527 -23.86 -63.20 29.83
CA HIS A 527 -23.33 -61.82 30.02
C HIS A 527 -21.89 -61.78 29.39
N VAL A 528 -20.94 -60.84 29.54
CA VAL A 528 -20.62 -59.71 30.46
C VAL A 528 -19.99 -58.54 29.64
N LYS A 529 -19.83 -57.37 30.26
CA LYS A 529 -19.05 -56.22 29.75
C LYS A 529 -17.52 -56.42 29.83
N MET A 530 -16.77 -55.72 28.97
CA MET A 530 -16.07 -54.49 29.39
C MET A 530 -16.30 -53.40 28.33
#